data_AF-A0A1V5JY13-F1
#
_entry.id   AF-A0A1V5JY13-F1
#
_cell.length_a   1.000
_cell.length_b   1.000
_cell.length_c   1.000
_cell.angle_alpha   90.00
_cell.angle_beta   90.00
_cell.angle_gamma   90.00
#
_symmetry.space_group_name_H-M   'P 1'
#
loop_
_entity.id
_entity.type
_entity.pdbx_description
1 polymer ?
#
loop_
_entity_poly.entity_id
_entity_poly.type
_entity_poly.pdbx_seq_one_letter_code
_entity_poly.pdbx_strand_id
1 'polypeptide(L)' 'MAEAMQMELNDAARNKILRDMQARLASAYYHIPLFAADVLQLYRDDKFTGWVVEPDSGVNNTATLSRLTLKGGK' A
#
# COMPACT_ATOMS: atom_id res chain seq x y z
N MET A 1 16.04 -12.40 -10.01
CA MET A 1 16.07 -10.91 -9.86
C MET A 1 15.27 -10.44 -8.66
N ALA A 2 14.04 -10.95 -8.44
CA ALA A 2 13.27 -10.62 -7.23
C ALA A 2 13.98 -11.01 -5.92
N GLU A 3 14.55 -12.21 -5.83
CA GLU A 3 15.33 -12.66 -4.66
C GLU A 3 16.59 -11.79 -4.41
N ALA A 4 17.28 -11.40 -5.48
CA ALA A 4 18.45 -10.52 -5.39
C ALA A 4 18.07 -9.10 -4.91
N MET A 5 16.91 -8.59 -5.30
CA MET A 5 16.38 -7.32 -4.77
C MET A 5 16.04 -7.41 -3.28
N GLN A 6 15.46 -8.53 -2.84
CA GLN A 6 15.08 -8.74 -1.44
C GLN A 6 16.29 -8.87 -0.50
N MET A 7 17.41 -9.36 -0.99
CA MET A 7 18.65 -9.51 -0.21
C MET A 7 19.60 -8.31 -0.31
N GLU A 8 19.33 -7.33 -1.18
CA GLU A 8 20.18 -6.15 -1.36
C GLU A 8 19.90 -5.09 -0.29
N LEU A 9 20.91 -4.83 0.54
CA LEU A 9 20.84 -3.89 1.67
C LEU A 9 21.21 -2.46 1.26
N ASN A 10 21.88 -2.27 0.11
CA ASN A 10 22.15 -0.94 -0.42
C ASN A 10 20.94 -0.42 -1.19
N ASP A 11 20.32 0.65 -0.70
CA ASP A 11 19.09 1.21 -1.28
C ASP A 11 19.25 1.64 -2.75
N ALA A 12 20.41 2.21 -3.13
CA ALA A 12 20.65 2.64 -4.50
C ALA A 12 20.77 1.44 -5.46
N ALA A 13 21.48 0.38 -5.04
CA ALA A 13 21.61 -0.86 -5.78
C ALA A 13 20.25 -1.57 -5.90
N ARG A 14 19.49 -1.64 -4.79
CA ARG A 14 18.13 -2.20 -4.76
C ARG A 14 17.20 -1.48 -5.73
N ASN A 15 17.21 -0.16 -5.72
CA ASN A 15 16.40 0.67 -6.62
C ASN A 15 16.78 0.45 -8.09
N LYS A 16 18.07 0.29 -8.39
CA LYS A 16 18.53 -0.03 -9.75
C LYS A 16 17.96 -1.36 -10.23
N ILE A 17 18.04 -2.42 -9.41
CA ILE A 17 17.48 -3.74 -9.75
C ILE A 17 15.97 -3.63 -10.02
N LEU A 18 15.25 -2.86 -9.20
CA LEU A 18 13.81 -2.63 -9.33
C LEU A 18 13.45 -1.94 -10.66
N ARG A 19 14.20 -0.89 -11.03
CA ARG A 19 14.03 -0.18 -12.31
C ARG A 19 14.35 -1.08 -13.51
N ASP A 20 15.40 -1.87 -13.43
CA ASP A 20 15.78 -2.82 -14.49
C ASP A 20 14.69 -3.88 -14.69
N MET A 21 14.07 -4.36 -13.61
CA MET A 21 12.92 -5.28 -13.67
C MET A 21 11.69 -4.62 -14.30
N GLN A 22 11.37 -3.38 -13.93
CA GLN A 22 10.25 -2.63 -14.52
C GLN A 22 10.44 -2.42 -16.03
N ALA A 23 11.64 -2.04 -16.46
CA ALA A 23 11.96 -1.83 -17.87
C ALA A 23 11.80 -3.14 -18.68
N ARG A 24 12.27 -4.27 -18.14
CA ARG A 24 12.10 -5.59 -18.77
C ARG A 24 10.63 -5.98 -18.89
N LEU A 25 9.84 -5.78 -17.83
CA LEU A 25 8.41 -6.08 -17.85
C LEU A 25 7.67 -5.24 -18.89
N ALA A 26 7.94 -3.93 -18.93
CA ALA A 26 7.37 -3.01 -19.92
C ALA A 26 7.77 -3.37 -21.36
N SER A 27 8.99 -3.89 -21.57
CA SER A 27 9.43 -4.35 -22.89
C SER A 27 8.78 -5.65 -23.34
N ALA A 28 8.46 -6.55 -22.41
CA ALA A 28 7.86 -7.85 -22.70
C ALA A 28 6.32 -7.78 -22.86
N TYR A 29 5.68 -6.87 -22.14
CA TYR A 29 4.23 -6.67 -22.17
C TYR A 29 3.94 -5.18 -22.29
N TYR A 30 3.28 -4.77 -23.38
CA TYR A 30 2.70 -3.44 -23.49
C TYR A 30 1.48 -3.34 -22.55
N HIS A 31 1.73 -3.17 -21.25
CA HIS A 31 0.70 -2.73 -20.31
C HIS A 31 0.58 -1.21 -20.41
N ILE A 32 -0.52 -0.74 -20.99
CA ILE A 32 -0.95 0.66 -20.87
C ILE A 32 -1.74 0.74 -19.56
N PRO A 33 -1.22 1.39 -18.50
CA PRO A 33 -1.98 1.56 -17.26
C PRO A 33 -3.18 2.45 -17.56
N LEU A 34 -4.39 1.90 -17.46
CA LEU A 34 -5.61 2.65 -17.76
C LEU A 34 -6.07 3.51 -16.57
N PHE A 35 -5.80 3.07 -15.35
CA PHE A 35 -6.09 3.81 -14.12
C PHE A 35 -5.23 3.27 -12.96
N ALA A 36 -5.08 4.09 -11.92
CA ALA A 36 -4.69 3.66 -10.58
C ALA A 36 -5.95 3.72 -9.69
N ALA A 37 -6.20 2.67 -8.91
CA ALA A 37 -7.42 2.59 -8.12
C ALA A 37 -7.28 3.42 -6.83
N ASP A 38 -8.03 4.52 -6.73
CA ASP A 38 -8.28 5.17 -5.45
C ASP A 38 -9.48 4.49 -4.79
N VAL A 39 -9.23 3.68 -3.75
CA VAL A 39 -10.28 2.92 -3.08
C VAL A 39 -11.01 3.82 -2.09
N LEU A 40 -12.23 4.23 -2.44
CA LEU A 40 -13.15 4.88 -1.49
C LEU A 40 -13.68 3.86 -0.50
N GLN A 41 -13.52 4.14 0.79
CA GLN A 41 -13.97 3.24 1.85
C GLN A 41 -14.93 3.94 2.79
N LEU A 42 -15.95 3.20 3.22
CA LEU A 42 -16.97 3.69 4.14
C LEU A 42 -16.63 3.26 5.55
N TYR A 43 -16.73 4.20 6.48
CA TYR A 43 -16.48 4.00 7.89
C TYR A 43 -17.71 4.44 8.70
N ARG A 44 -18.08 3.66 9.71
CA ARG A 44 -19.21 3.94 10.62
C ARG A 44 -18.80 4.95 11.69
N ASP A 45 -18.53 6.18 11.27
CA ASP A 45 -18.17 7.29 12.16
C ASP A 45 -19.30 7.69 13.12
N ASP A 46 -20.54 7.27 12.87
CA ASP A 46 -21.66 7.38 13.79
C ASP A 46 -21.49 6.49 15.03
N LYS A 47 -20.82 5.34 14.89
CA LYS A 47 -20.66 4.33 15.96
C LYS A 47 -19.24 4.21 16.50
N PHE A 48 -18.22 4.54 15.71
CA PHE A 48 -16.83 4.30 16.07
C PHE A 48 -15.98 5.57 15.95
N THR A 49 -14.88 5.62 16.70
CA THR A 49 -13.79 6.59 16.52
C THR A 49 -12.45 5.89 16.31
N GLY A 50 -11.40 6.66 16.04
CA GLY A 50 -10.03 6.13 15.91
C GLY A 50 -9.67 5.68 14.50
N TRP A 51 -10.52 5.98 13.50
CA TRP A 51 -10.16 5.83 12.09
C TRP A 51 -8.94 6.68 11.72
N VAL A 52 -7.99 6.08 11.01
CA VAL A 52 -6.77 6.74 10.52
C VAL A 52 -6.65 6.50 9.02
N VAL A 53 -6.44 7.59 8.29
CA VAL A 53 -6.08 7.53 6.87
C VAL A 53 -4.58 7.34 6.76
N GLU A 54 -4.15 6.26 6.11
CA GLU A 54 -2.76 5.99 5.81
C GLU A 54 -2.59 5.78 4.29
N PRO A 55 -1.48 6.25 3.69
CA PRO A 55 -1.17 5.97 2.29
C PRO A 55 -1.18 4.47 2.01
N ASP A 56 -1.73 4.09 0.86
CA ASP A 56 -1.76 2.71 0.35
C ASP A 56 -2.45 1.69 1.28
N SER A 57 -3.26 2.17 2.24
CA SER A 57 -3.86 1.36 3.29
C SER A 57 -5.37 1.46 3.28
N GLY A 58 -6.04 0.34 3.59
CA GLY A 58 -7.50 0.26 3.60
C GLY A 58 -8.14 0.34 4.98
N VAL A 59 -9.42 -0.04 5.08
CA VAL A 59 -10.20 -0.07 6.32
C VAL A 59 -9.58 -0.98 7.37
N ASN A 60 -8.86 -1.99 6.93
CA ASN A 60 -8.15 -2.93 7.80
C ASN A 60 -6.69 -2.52 8.06
N ASN A 61 -6.41 -1.22 8.13
CA ASN A 61 -5.07 -0.76 8.50
C ASN A 61 -4.80 -0.94 10.00
N THR A 62 -3.58 -1.34 10.35
CA THR A 62 -3.20 -1.66 11.73
C THR A 62 -3.34 -0.46 12.66
N ALA A 63 -3.06 0.77 12.18
CA ALA A 63 -3.22 1.98 12.96
C ALA A 63 -4.68 2.21 13.38
N THR A 64 -5.63 2.04 12.46
CA THR A 64 -7.07 2.07 12.75
C THR A 64 -7.45 0.97 13.72
N LEU A 65 -7.05 -0.28 13.47
CA LEU A 65 -7.41 -1.41 14.34
C LEU A 65 -6.94 -1.20 15.78
N SER A 66 -5.75 -0.64 15.98
CA SER A 66 -5.21 -0.35 17.32
C SER A 66 -5.90 0.81 18.05
N ARG A 67 -6.64 1.66 17.33
CA ARG A 67 -7.28 2.88 17.86
C ARG A 67 -8.80 2.81 17.85
N LEU A 68 -9.37 1.79 17.22
CA LEU A 68 -10.80 1.66 16.99
C LEU A 68 -11.54 1.51 18.32
N THR A 69 -12.46 2.42 18.61
CA THR A 69 -13.27 2.42 19.84
C THR A 69 -14.72 2.75 19.53
N LEU A 70 -15.65 2.22 20.33
CA LEU A 70 -17.08 2.50 20.20
C LEU A 70 -17.40 3.88 20.81
N LYS A 71 -18.14 4.72 20.08
CA LYS A 71 -18.68 5.98 20.61
C LYS A 71 -19.69 5.69 21.72
N GLY A 72 -19.42 6.17 22.93
CA GLY A 72 -20.33 6.06 24.08
C GLY A 72 -20.32 4.71 24.80
N GLY A 73 -19.39 3.80 24.47
CA GLY A 73 -19.11 2.63 25.30
C GLY A 73 -18.19 3.00 26.47
N LYS A 74 -18.40 2.36 27.63
CA LYS A 74 -17.49 2.46 28.80
C LYS A 74 -16.05 2.11 28.44
#